data_AF-A0A843XTC8-F1
#
_entry.id   AF-A0A843XTC8-F1
#
_cell.length_a   1.000
_cell.length_b   1.000
_cell.length_c   1.000
_cell.angle_alpha   90.00
_cell.angle_beta   90.00
_cell.angle_gamma   90.00
#
_symmetry.space_group_name_H-M   'P 1'
#
loop_
_entity.id
_entity.type
_entity.pdbx_description
1 polymer ?
#
loop_
_entity_poly.entity_id
_entity_poly.type
_entity_poly.pdbx_seq_one_letter_code
_entity_poly.pdbx_strand_id
1 'polypeptide(L)' 'MKVNRAANPEANNHTSGSASFATHQSILRKQLKCPSTFHEVFDKAHKKKGTNQYINDRARKVAELYS' A
#
# COMPACT_ATOMS: atom_id res chain seq x y z
N MET A 1 -32.62 -2.22 -2.42
CA MET A 1 -31.53 -3.22 -2.54
C MET A 1 -30.22 -2.55 -2.14
N LYS A 2 -29.46 -3.12 -1.19
CA LYS A 2 -28.17 -2.58 -0.77
C LYS A 2 -27.17 -2.82 -1.91
N VAL A 3 -26.77 -1.77 -2.63
CA VAL A 3 -25.73 -1.85 -3.65
C VAL A 3 -24.44 -2.31 -2.98
N ASN A 4 -23.85 -3.40 -3.48
CA ASN A 4 -22.56 -3.90 -3.03
C ASN A 4 -21.50 -2.84 -3.35
N ARG A 5 -20.59 -2.58 -2.39
CA ARG A 5 -19.51 -1.59 -2.54
C ARG A 5 -18.70 -1.78 -3.83
N ALA A 6 -18.54 -3.03 -4.26
CA ALA A 6 -17.83 -3.41 -5.47
C ALA A 6 -18.51 -2.95 -6.79
N ALA A 7 -19.81 -2.62 -6.77
CA ALA A 7 -20.53 -2.12 -7.95
C ALA A 7 -20.57 -0.59 -8.03
N ASN A 8 -19.99 0.14 -7.07
CA ASN A 8 -19.87 1.58 -7.17
C ASN A 8 -18.65 1.92 -8.05
N PRO A 9 -18.81 2.61 -9.20
CA PRO A 9 -17.69 3.00 -10.06
C PRO A 9 -16.71 3.97 -9.39
N GLU A 10 -17.12 4.68 -8.34
CA GLU A 10 -16.23 5.51 -7.51
C GLU A 10 -15.58 4.74 -6.35
N ALA A 11 -15.95 3.48 -6.13
CA ALA A 11 -15.26 2.66 -5.14
C ALA A 11 -13.85 2.34 -5.65
N ASN A 12 -12.85 2.87 -4.94
CA ASN A 12 -11.47 2.48 -5.11
C ASN A 12 -11.32 1.01 -4.67
N ASN A 13 -11.52 0.09 -5.63
CA ASN A 13 -11.38 -1.33 -5.43
C ASN A 13 -9.90 -1.64 -5.21
N HIS A 14 -9.49 -1.69 -3.94
CA HIS A 14 -8.17 -2.16 -3.56
C HIS A 14 -8.07 -3.66 -3.86
N THR A 15 -7.54 -4.02 -5.02
CA THR A 15 -7.36 -5.39 -5.51
C THR A 15 -6.12 -6.08 -4.95
N SER A 16 -5.34 -5.42 -4.08
CA SER A 16 -4.32 -6.13 -3.31
C SER A 16 -5.03 -6.94 -2.24
N GLY A 17 -4.98 -8.27 -2.40
CA GLY A 17 -5.37 -9.19 -1.33
C GLY A 17 -4.59 -8.88 -0.05
N SER A 18 -5.13 -9.33 1.09
CA SER A 18 -4.60 -9.08 2.43
C SER A 18 -3.21 -9.72 2.64
N ALA A 19 -2.17 -9.16 2.05
CA ALA A 19 -0.79 -9.53 2.32
C ALA A 19 -0.34 -8.83 3.60
N SER A 20 0.21 -9.61 4.54
CA SER A 20 0.74 -9.05 5.78
C SER A 20 1.94 -8.13 5.50
N PHE A 21 2.25 -7.21 6.40
CA PHE A 21 3.48 -6.41 6.33
C PHE A 21 4.72 -7.29 6.18
N ALA A 22 4.78 -8.41 6.91
CA ALA A 22 5.88 -9.38 6.83
C ALA A 22 6.03 -9.98 5.42
N THR A 23 4.91 -10.22 4.73
CA THR A 23 4.91 -10.68 3.33
C THR A 23 5.54 -9.64 2.42
N HIS A 24 5.11 -8.37 2.51
CA HIS A 24 5.68 -7.29 1.72
C HIS A 24 7.17 -7.06 2.04
N GLN A 25 7.55 -7.14 3.32
CA GLN A 25 8.94 -7.00 3.73
C GLN A 25 9.81 -8.13 3.17
N SER A 26 9.34 -9.38 3.23
CA SER A 26 10.07 -10.54 2.69
C SER A 26 10.30 -10.42 1.18
N ILE A 27 9.27 -10.03 0.42
CA ILE A 27 9.38 -9.79 -1.02
C ILE A 27 10.39 -8.68 -1.31
N LEU A 28 10.32 -7.56 -0.57
CA LEU A 28 11.22 -6.44 -0.78
C LEU A 28 12.67 -6.78 -0.46
N ARG A 29 12.93 -7.51 0.64
CA ARG A 29 14.26 -8.00 1.00
C ARG A 29 14.83 -8.92 -0.08
N LYS A 30 14.02 -9.83 -0.63
CA LYS A 30 14.45 -10.70 -1.74
C LYS A 30 14.82 -9.91 -2.99
N GLN A 31 14.10 -8.83 -3.28
CA GLN A 31 14.37 -7.97 -4.43
C GLN A 31 15.61 -7.09 -4.25
N LEU A 32 15.78 -6.48 -3.08
CA LEU A 32 16.88 -5.54 -2.82
C LEU A 32 18.18 -6.23 -2.38
N LYS A 33 18.12 -7.50 -1.98
CA LYS A 33 19.23 -8.23 -1.31
C LYS A 33 19.78 -7.52 -0.06
N CYS A 34 18.99 -6.60 0.50
CA CYS A 34 19.33 -5.78 1.66
C CYS A 34 18.16 -5.77 2.67
N PRO A 35 18.42 -5.47 3.95
CA PRO A 35 17.37 -5.22 4.92
C PRO A 35 16.51 -4.05 4.45
N SER A 36 15.18 -4.25 4.41
CA SER A 36 14.23 -3.18 4.12
C SER A 36 13.63 -2.61 5.39
N THR A 37 13.49 -1.28 5.39
CA THR A 37 12.86 -0.50 6.46
C THR A 37 11.34 -0.53 6.34
N PHE A 38 10.65 -0.15 7.42
CA PHE A 38 9.19 0.02 7.40
C PHE A 38 8.73 1.00 6.32
N HIS A 39 9.40 2.15 6.20
CA HIS A 39 9.07 3.19 5.25
C HIS A 39 9.17 2.71 3.80
N GLU A 40 10.24 1.98 3.44
CA GLU A 40 10.39 1.46 2.08
C GLU A 40 9.30 0.45 1.72
N VAL A 41 8.94 -0.42 2.67
CA VAL A 41 7.85 -1.39 2.49
C VAL A 41 6.51 -0.67 2.36
N PHE A 42 6.26 0.32 3.21
CA PHE A 42 5.04 1.09 3.25
C PHE A 42 4.85 1.91 1.97
N ASP A 43 5.90 2.63 1.56
CA ASP A 43 5.93 3.44 0.34
C ASP A 43 5.69 2.59 -0.90
N LYS A 44 6.35 1.42 -1.00
CA LYS A 44 6.18 0.54 -2.15
C LYS A 44 4.76 0.01 -2.29
N ALA A 45 4.07 -0.20 -1.17
CA ALA A 45 2.69 -0.68 -1.16
C ALA A 45 1.66 0.45 -1.35
N HIS A 46 2.00 1.68 -0.96
CA HIS A 46 1.03 2.76 -0.86
C HIS A 46 1.33 3.99 -1.73
N LYS A 47 2.42 4.04 -2.49
CA LYS A 47 2.66 5.06 -3.52
C LYS A 47 2.26 4.55 -4.90
N LYS A 48 1.71 5.43 -5.73
CA LYS A 48 1.42 5.12 -7.13
C LYS A 48 2.73 4.95 -7.89
N LYS A 49 2.86 3.86 -8.64
CA LYS A 49 4.06 3.52 -9.43
C LYS A 49 4.46 4.70 -10.33
N GLY A 50 5.74 5.09 -10.29
CA GLY A 50 6.28 6.20 -11.10
C GLY A 50 5.95 7.59 -10.55
N THR A 51 5.36 7.69 -9.35
CA THR A 51 5.09 8.97 -8.69
C THR A 51 5.48 8.89 -7.21
N ASN A 52 5.63 10.06 -6.57
CA ASN A 52 5.77 10.15 -5.12
C ASN A 52 4.42 10.37 -4.39
N GLN A 53 3.30 10.12 -5.06
CA GLN A 53 1.96 10.35 -4.49
C GLN A 53 1.40 9.08 -3.86
N TYR A 54 0.81 9.21 -2.67
CA TYR A 54 0.10 8.10 -2.03
C TYR A 54 -1.19 7.74 -2.77
N ILE A 55 -1.57 6.47 -2.70
CA ILE A 55 -2.79 5.93 -3.33
C ILE A 55 -4.08 6.46 -2.68
N ASN A 56 -4.02 6.93 -1.43
CA ASN A 56 -5.12 7.54 -0.70
C ASN A 56 -4.64 8.39 0.49
N ASP A 57 -5.53 9.23 1.04
CA ASP A 57 -5.23 10.09 2.19
C ASP A 57 -4.91 9.33 3.47
N ARG A 58 -5.47 8.13 3.66
CA ARG A 58 -5.19 7.30 4.83
C ARG A 58 -3.71 6.90 4.84
N ALA A 59 -3.17 6.48 3.71
CA ALA A 59 -1.77 6.10 3.58
C ALA A 59 -0.85 7.29 3.82
N ARG A 60 -1.20 8.47 3.29
CA ARG A 60 -0.47 9.71 3.56
C ARG A 60 -0.42 10.02 5.06
N LYS A 61 -1.56 9.99 5.75
CA LYS A 61 -1.63 10.24 7.19
C LYS A 61 -0.83 9.22 8.01
N VAL A 62 -0.83 7.96 7.60
CA VAL A 62 0.01 6.94 8.26
C VAL A 62 1.49 7.23 8.04
N ALA A 63 1.92 7.58 6.83
CA ALA A 63 3.31 7.97 6.60
C ALA A 63 3.73 9.17 7.48
N GLU A 64 2.87 10.18 7.62
CA GLU A 64 3.11 11.36 8.48
C GLU A 64 3.18 11.01 9.98
N LEU A 65 2.49 9.96 10.43
CA LEU A 65 2.52 9.51 11.84
C LEU A 65 3.81 8.79 12.22
N TYR A 66 4.49 8.19 11.23
CA TYR A 66 5.66 7.35 11.43
C TYR A 66 6.96 8.00 10.90
N SER A 67 6.87 9.19 10.29
CA SER A 67 7.98 9.99 9.76
C SER A 67 8.81 10.70 10.82
#